data_AF-A1DAH3-F1
#
_entry.id   AF-A1DAH3-F1
#
_cell.length_a   1.000
_cell.length_b   1.000
_cell.length_c   1.000
_cell.angle_alpha   90.00
_cell.angle_beta   90.00
_cell.angle_gamma   90.00
#
_symmetry.space_group_name_H-M   'P 1'
#
loop_
_entity.id
_entity.type
_entity.pdbx_description
1 polymer ?
#
loop_
_entity_poly.entity_id
_entity_poly.type
_entity_poly.pdbx_seq_one_letter_code
_entity_poly.pdbx_strand_id
1 'polypeptide(L)'
;MGGGRVIQPMAFPQGTYATAPVPLDLPTTITSLATVFRLGPTETANSTWLHDQIQAWLHIDDIFQPEFLAGIIVVTEDNSIQSNLSASIESLPKEWKPDWWISFNKEVGGQLHPGPRMVSYGKLYTVYRIYDDVNGAFMVAIQPPITPGPFKNLHVSGDFYTSLGVAVSSRIPGVLADDKPLGGVRFAIKDIFEVEGLRVTAGDRAFYSLSKPATVTCPAVKRLIDAGAELLGTLKLGSLIAREEPTESVDYHAPFNPRADGYQSAWSSSGGSGAAIASYDWMDFTLGTDTTGSSRRPAMANGAFQIRLTHDLIPLDNAVPSFPRFDSPAMYTRSILSLEKWVGVWLNQTSATYDDLPISIVYPVDFLPIPNTEQMQLIDSFIADLEATFGIKTEKVSIADTWKASPPNEAGNHTVQEYLKDVGINTFVYDAYHTMDSFREEYHKKFGREPYINPVTRFRWFVKY
;
A
#
# COMPACT_ATOMS: atom_id res chain seq x y z
N MET A 1 -18.35 4.44 12.43
CA MET A 1 -18.45 5.70 13.20
C MET A 1 -17.04 6.14 13.53
N GLY A 2 -16.46 7.02 12.73
CA GLY A 2 -15.09 7.51 12.90
C GLY A 2 -15.04 8.97 12.46
N GLY A 3 -15.43 9.88 13.36
CA GLY A 3 -15.31 11.31 13.13
C GLY A 3 -13.84 11.70 13.22
N GLY A 4 -13.13 11.68 12.09
CA GLY A 4 -11.82 12.32 12.00
C GLY A 4 -12.02 13.84 12.15
N ARG A 5 -11.29 14.47 13.06
CA ARG A 5 -11.29 15.93 13.20
C ARG A 5 -10.39 16.55 12.14
N VAL A 6 -10.89 17.56 11.45
CA VAL A 6 -10.04 18.63 10.91
C VAL A 6 -9.88 19.64 12.05
N ILE A 7 -8.72 19.62 12.73
CA ILE A 7 -8.48 20.45 13.92
C ILE A 7 -8.30 21.92 13.49
N GLN A 8 -9.12 22.82 14.04
CA GLN A 8 -8.92 24.28 13.94
C GLN A 8 -7.70 24.75 14.77
N PRO A 9 -7.01 25.82 14.33
CA PRO A 9 -5.72 26.20 14.88
C PRO A 9 -5.89 26.99 16.18
N MET A 10 -5.63 26.36 17.32
CA MET A 10 -5.23 27.08 18.53
C MET A 10 -3.90 26.53 19.02
N ALA A 11 -2.87 27.39 18.89
CA ALA A 11 -1.51 27.22 19.39
C ALA A 11 -0.81 25.91 18.97
N PHE A 12 -0.02 25.97 17.90
CA PHE A 12 0.91 24.89 17.53
C PHE A 12 1.84 24.57 18.72
N PRO A 13 1.73 23.36 19.27
CA PRO A 13 2.75 22.33 19.03
C PRO A 13 2.14 20.97 18.66
N GLN A 14 2.69 20.31 17.62
CA GLN A 14 2.27 19.02 17.00
C GLN A 14 0.90 19.07 16.30
N GLY A 15 0.70 18.86 14.99
CA GLY A 15 1.59 18.48 13.90
C GLY A 15 0.77 18.31 12.61
N THR A 16 0.38 19.43 11.97
CA THR A 16 -0.06 19.45 10.56
C THR A 16 1.18 19.71 9.71
N TYR A 17 1.55 18.78 8.82
CA TYR A 17 2.72 18.95 7.94
C TYR A 17 2.33 19.80 6.74
N ALA A 18 2.85 21.01 6.70
CA ALA A 18 2.66 21.93 5.59
C ALA A 18 3.89 21.91 4.68
N THR A 19 3.66 21.93 3.36
CA THR A 19 4.70 22.09 2.33
C THR A 19 5.24 23.53 2.29
N ALA A 20 6.32 23.80 1.55
CA ALA A 20 6.81 25.15 1.34
C ALA A 20 5.73 26.03 0.66
N PRO A 21 5.54 27.28 1.10
CA PRO A 21 4.44 28.11 0.64
C PRO A 21 4.64 28.64 -0.79
N VAL A 22 3.56 28.70 -1.58
CA VAL A 22 3.56 29.40 -2.87
C VAL A 22 3.46 30.92 -2.60
N PRO A 23 4.35 31.76 -3.15
CA PRO A 23 4.30 33.20 -2.95
C PRO A 23 3.15 33.80 -3.79
N LEU A 24 2.05 34.10 -3.13
CA LEU A 24 0.89 34.78 -3.70
C LEU A 24 0.46 35.91 -2.77
N ASP A 25 -0.14 36.96 -3.34
CA ASP A 25 -0.74 38.06 -2.57
C ASP A 25 -2.07 37.59 -1.95
N LEU A 26 -1.98 36.68 -0.98
CA LEU A 26 -3.09 36.23 -0.17
C LEU A 26 -3.28 37.16 1.04
N PRO A 27 -4.50 37.33 1.54
CA PRO A 27 -4.75 38.15 2.73
C PRO A 27 -3.89 37.71 3.92
N THR A 28 -3.03 38.60 4.42
CA THR A 28 -2.09 38.28 5.51
C THR A 28 -2.76 38.15 6.87
N THR A 29 -3.97 38.70 7.02
CA THR A 29 -4.78 38.68 8.23
C THR A 29 -5.64 37.42 8.37
N ILE A 30 -5.73 36.59 7.32
CA ILE A 30 -6.59 35.42 7.29
C ILE A 30 -5.78 34.17 7.64
N THR A 31 -6.32 33.37 8.56
CA THR A 31 -5.97 31.96 8.72
C THR A 31 -7.24 31.16 8.51
N SER A 32 -7.31 30.41 7.41
CA SER A 32 -8.55 29.80 6.94
C SER A 32 -8.26 28.56 6.11
N LEU A 33 -9.13 27.57 6.16
CA LEU A 33 -9.13 26.48 5.19
C LEU A 33 -9.60 27.04 3.85
N ALA A 34 -9.01 26.55 2.77
CA ALA A 34 -9.34 27.01 1.44
C ALA A 34 -9.31 25.87 0.43
N THR A 35 -9.93 26.10 -0.72
CA THR A 35 -9.92 25.17 -1.83
C THR A 35 -9.47 25.86 -3.09
N VAL A 36 -8.49 25.26 -3.77
CA VAL A 36 -8.05 25.71 -5.09
C VAL A 36 -8.84 24.96 -6.15
N PHE A 37 -9.58 25.70 -6.96
CA PHE A 37 -10.17 25.21 -8.20
C PHE A 37 -9.35 25.72 -9.37
N ARG A 38 -9.22 24.90 -10.41
CA ARG A 38 -8.55 25.28 -11.65
C ARG A 38 -9.53 25.07 -12.79
N LEU A 39 -9.85 26.16 -13.48
CA LEU A 39 -10.73 26.12 -14.63
C LEU A 39 -9.95 25.56 -15.84
N GLY A 40 -10.51 24.55 -16.49
CA GLY A 40 -9.97 24.01 -17.73
C GLY A 40 -10.10 24.99 -18.90
N PRO A 41 -9.29 24.86 -19.96
CA PRO A 41 -9.27 25.80 -21.09
C PRO A 41 -10.58 25.83 -21.90
N THR A 42 -11.40 24.79 -21.80
CA THR A 42 -12.71 24.69 -22.47
C THR A 42 -13.89 24.86 -21.50
N GLU A 43 -13.62 25.05 -20.22
CA GLU A 43 -14.66 25.13 -19.19
C GLU A 43 -15.13 26.57 -18.99
N THR A 44 -16.38 26.72 -18.57
CA THR A 44 -16.93 28.03 -18.19
C THR A 44 -17.22 28.02 -16.69
N ALA A 45 -16.60 28.93 -15.94
CA ALA A 45 -16.85 29.07 -14.50
C ALA A 45 -18.22 29.72 -14.26
N ASN A 46 -19.27 28.92 -14.33
CA ASN A 46 -20.64 29.29 -13.94
C ASN A 46 -21.06 28.54 -12.66
N SER A 47 -22.26 28.84 -12.16
CA SER A 47 -22.80 28.26 -10.92
C SER A 47 -22.88 26.74 -10.97
N THR A 48 -23.28 26.19 -12.11
CA THR A 48 -23.37 24.75 -12.34
C THR A 48 -22.00 24.10 -12.28
N TRP A 49 -21.00 24.66 -12.96
CA TRP A 49 -19.63 24.12 -12.95
C TRP A 49 -19.07 24.04 -11.53
N LEU A 50 -19.13 25.13 -10.75
CA LEU A 50 -18.58 25.14 -9.40
C LEU A 50 -19.33 24.17 -8.47
N HIS A 51 -20.65 24.10 -8.60
CA HIS A 51 -21.48 23.15 -7.85
C HIS A 51 -21.10 21.70 -8.17
N ASP A 52 -21.01 21.36 -9.46
CA ASP A 52 -20.71 20.01 -9.92
C ASP A 52 -19.30 19.57 -9.51
N GLN A 53 -18.32 20.48 -9.57
CA GLN A 53 -16.96 20.21 -9.08
C GLN A 53 -16.94 19.93 -7.57
N ILE A 54 -17.62 20.74 -6.77
CA ILE A 54 -17.71 20.53 -5.32
C ILE A 54 -18.36 19.18 -5.02
N GLN A 55 -19.49 18.86 -5.68
CA GLN A 55 -20.17 17.57 -5.50
C GLN A 55 -19.28 16.40 -5.88
N ALA A 56 -18.60 16.48 -7.03
CA ALA A 56 -17.69 15.45 -7.48
C ALA A 56 -16.57 15.22 -6.45
N TRP A 57 -15.98 16.29 -5.92
CA TRP A 57 -14.89 16.20 -4.95
C TRP A 57 -15.35 15.66 -3.60
N LEU A 58 -16.52 16.06 -3.11
CA LEU A 58 -17.12 15.50 -1.90
C LEU A 58 -17.42 13.99 -2.03
N HIS A 59 -17.63 13.50 -3.26
CA HIS A 59 -17.88 12.09 -3.52
C HIS A 59 -16.60 11.25 -3.58
N ILE A 60 -15.54 11.75 -4.21
CA ILE A 60 -14.32 10.97 -4.49
C ILE A 60 -13.22 11.11 -3.44
N ASP A 61 -13.25 12.17 -2.62
CA ASP A 61 -12.15 12.53 -1.74
C ASP A 61 -12.50 12.33 -0.27
N ASP A 62 -11.61 11.65 0.46
CA ASP A 62 -11.78 11.35 1.89
C ASP A 62 -11.14 12.41 2.82
N ILE A 63 -10.65 13.53 2.26
CA ILE A 63 -10.08 14.67 3.01
C ILE A 63 -10.90 15.93 2.82
N PHE A 64 -11.37 16.21 1.62
CA PHE A 64 -12.16 17.35 1.24
C PHE A 64 -13.52 17.28 1.93
N GLN A 65 -13.87 18.37 2.61
CA GLN A 65 -15.09 18.53 3.38
C GLN A 65 -15.58 19.97 3.18
N PRO A 66 -16.87 20.27 3.41
CA PRO A 66 -17.41 21.62 3.22
C PRO A 66 -16.64 22.72 3.94
N GLU A 67 -15.97 22.43 5.06
CA GLU A 67 -15.15 23.38 5.80
C GLU A 67 -13.95 23.92 4.98
N PHE A 68 -13.46 23.16 4.00
CA PHE A 68 -12.43 23.64 3.07
C PHE A 68 -12.95 24.69 2.09
N LEU A 69 -14.26 24.91 2.01
CA LEU A 69 -14.88 25.96 1.22
C LEU A 69 -14.94 27.31 1.96
N ALA A 70 -14.44 27.41 3.20
CA ALA A 70 -14.36 28.70 3.90
C ALA A 70 -13.59 29.77 3.10
N GLY A 71 -12.60 29.35 2.30
CA GLY A 71 -11.94 30.15 1.28
C GLY A 71 -11.99 29.49 -0.09
N ILE A 72 -12.30 30.24 -1.14
CA ILE A 72 -12.24 29.75 -2.52
C ILE A 72 -11.17 30.49 -3.32
N ILE A 73 -10.26 29.73 -3.93
CA ILE A 73 -9.23 30.24 -4.85
C ILE A 73 -9.53 29.66 -6.23
N VAL A 74 -9.74 30.50 -7.23
CA VAL A 74 -9.97 30.04 -8.61
C VAL A 74 -8.82 30.46 -9.52
N VAL A 75 -8.17 29.49 -10.16
CA VAL A 75 -7.16 29.73 -11.18
C VAL A 75 -7.82 29.65 -12.56
N THR A 76 -7.73 30.73 -13.34
CA THR A 76 -8.40 30.89 -14.65
C THR A 76 -7.43 31.40 -15.71
N GLU A 77 -7.66 31.08 -16.98
CA GLU A 77 -6.92 31.66 -18.11
C GLU A 77 -7.42 33.05 -18.50
N ASP A 78 -8.69 33.35 -18.18
CA ASP A 78 -9.35 34.60 -18.57
C ASP A 78 -9.75 35.44 -17.34
N ASN A 79 -9.23 36.68 -17.29
CA ASN A 79 -9.52 37.66 -16.25
C ASN A 79 -10.94 38.25 -16.34
N SER A 80 -11.63 38.11 -17.49
CA SER A 80 -12.98 38.62 -17.71
C SER A 80 -14.06 37.84 -16.94
N ILE A 81 -13.72 36.66 -16.43
CA ILE A 81 -14.63 35.72 -15.76
C ILE A 81 -15.01 36.15 -14.33
N GLN A 82 -14.35 37.16 -13.75
CA GLN A 82 -14.57 37.58 -12.37
C GLN A 82 -16.03 37.94 -12.04
N SER A 83 -16.76 38.57 -12.95
CA SER A 83 -18.18 38.91 -12.71
C SER A 83 -19.09 37.68 -12.65
N ASN A 84 -18.79 36.65 -13.46
CA ASN A 84 -19.55 35.39 -13.48
C ASN A 84 -19.25 34.54 -12.25
N LEU A 85 -18.02 34.60 -11.73
CA LEU A 85 -17.61 33.93 -10.50
C LEU A 85 -18.33 34.46 -9.27
N SER A 86 -18.47 35.78 -9.12
CA SER A 86 -19.22 36.38 -8.01
C SER A 86 -20.64 35.83 -7.92
N ALA A 87 -21.38 35.84 -9.03
CA ALA A 87 -22.76 35.32 -9.10
C ALA A 87 -22.80 33.80 -8.82
N SER A 88 -21.80 33.06 -9.31
CA SER A 88 -21.68 31.62 -9.07
C SER A 88 -21.50 31.32 -7.58
N ILE A 89 -20.61 32.06 -6.90
CA ILE A 89 -20.36 31.92 -5.46
C ILE A 89 -21.59 32.31 -4.64
N GLU A 90 -22.29 33.38 -5.01
CA GLU A 90 -23.53 33.80 -4.33
C GLU A 90 -24.66 32.76 -4.44
N SER A 91 -24.67 32.00 -5.54
CA SER A 91 -25.66 30.94 -5.79
C SER A 91 -25.38 29.63 -5.04
N LEU A 92 -24.20 29.48 -4.42
CA LEU A 92 -23.87 28.26 -3.68
C LEU A 92 -24.82 28.05 -2.48
N PRO A 93 -25.09 26.79 -2.11
CA PRO A 93 -25.78 26.45 -0.86
C PRO A 93 -25.11 27.11 0.35
N LYS A 94 -25.89 27.41 1.39
CA LYS A 94 -25.40 28.17 2.57
C LYS A 94 -24.18 27.52 3.22
N GLU A 95 -24.16 26.20 3.27
CA GLU A 95 -23.10 25.35 3.80
C GLU A 95 -21.78 25.41 3.01
N TRP A 96 -21.81 25.91 1.78
CA TRP A 96 -20.65 26.01 0.88
C TRP A 96 -20.26 27.45 0.58
N LYS A 97 -20.98 28.43 1.15
CA LYS A 97 -20.67 29.83 0.93
C LYS A 97 -19.34 30.16 1.60
N PRO A 98 -18.33 30.62 0.83
CA PRO A 98 -17.05 31.01 1.42
C PRO A 98 -17.18 32.30 2.22
N ASP A 99 -16.33 32.46 3.23
CA ASP A 99 -16.12 33.73 3.92
C ASP A 99 -15.37 34.73 3.03
N TRP A 100 -14.52 34.21 2.14
CA TRP A 100 -13.73 34.99 1.20
C TRP A 100 -13.39 34.18 -0.05
N TRP A 101 -13.17 34.87 -1.17
CA TRP A 101 -12.68 34.24 -2.38
C TRP A 101 -11.76 35.15 -3.15
N ILE A 102 -10.88 34.54 -3.95
CA ILE A 102 -9.94 35.24 -4.84
C ILE A 102 -9.80 34.46 -6.14
N SER A 103 -9.43 35.16 -7.21
CA SER A 103 -9.07 34.52 -8.48
C SER A 103 -7.68 34.97 -8.92
N PHE A 104 -6.95 34.05 -9.55
CA PHE A 104 -5.65 34.32 -10.15
C PHE A 104 -5.67 33.94 -11.64
N ASN A 105 -4.98 34.72 -12.46
CA ASN A 105 -4.64 34.27 -13.81
C ASN A 105 -3.68 33.06 -13.73
N LYS A 106 -3.79 32.11 -14.65
CA LYS A 106 -2.88 30.95 -14.79
C LYS A 106 -1.39 31.34 -14.88
N GLU A 107 -1.05 32.50 -15.41
CA GLU A 107 0.35 32.98 -15.42
C GLU A 107 0.91 33.19 -13.99
N VAL A 108 0.06 33.59 -13.06
CA VAL A 108 0.41 33.86 -11.65
C VAL A 108 0.14 32.63 -10.78
N GLY A 109 -1.00 31.97 -11.00
CA GLY A 109 -1.47 30.81 -10.24
C GLY A 109 -1.08 29.46 -10.83
N GLY A 110 -0.26 29.40 -11.87
CA GLY A 110 0.02 28.15 -12.62
C GLY A 110 0.67 27.04 -11.79
N GLN A 111 1.36 27.42 -10.70
CA GLN A 111 1.97 26.53 -9.71
C GLN A 111 0.95 26.03 -8.66
N LEU A 112 -0.26 26.55 -8.65
CA LEU A 112 -1.31 26.09 -7.75
C LEU A 112 -1.97 24.83 -8.32
N HIS A 113 -1.80 23.76 -7.57
CA HIS A 113 -2.48 22.50 -7.79
C HIS A 113 -3.89 22.53 -7.19
N PRO A 114 -4.91 21.94 -7.85
CA PRO A 114 -6.26 21.83 -7.31
C PRO A 114 -6.32 21.17 -5.92
N GLY A 115 -7.42 21.37 -5.21
CA GLY A 115 -7.77 20.64 -3.99
C GLY A 115 -7.64 21.44 -2.68
N PRO A 116 -7.77 20.75 -1.53
CA PRO A 116 -7.83 21.37 -0.22
C PRO A 116 -6.48 21.98 0.20
N ARG A 117 -6.55 23.12 0.88
CA ARG A 117 -5.41 23.93 1.31
C ARG A 117 -5.68 24.60 2.66
N MET A 118 -4.61 25.12 3.25
CA MET A 118 -4.69 26.07 4.35
C MET A 118 -4.01 27.37 3.96
N VAL A 119 -4.70 28.49 4.15
CA VAL A 119 -4.09 29.82 4.08
C VAL A 119 -3.72 30.24 5.50
N SER A 120 -2.49 30.69 5.69
CA SER A 120 -2.07 31.30 6.94
C SER A 120 -0.95 32.30 6.70
N TYR A 121 -1.08 33.52 7.23
CA TYR A 121 -0.10 34.61 7.08
C TYR A 121 0.25 34.91 5.61
N GLY A 122 -0.75 34.97 4.73
CA GLY A 122 -0.57 35.28 3.32
C GLY A 122 0.11 34.15 2.52
N LYS A 123 0.18 32.95 3.08
CA LYS A 123 0.82 31.78 2.47
C LYS A 123 -0.17 30.64 2.31
N LEU A 124 -0.06 29.91 1.21
CA LEU A 124 -0.86 28.73 0.92
C LEU A 124 -0.07 27.46 1.20
N TYR A 125 -0.68 26.52 1.92
CA TYR A 125 -0.07 25.27 2.33
C TYR A 125 -0.89 24.08 1.85
N THR A 126 -0.20 23.02 1.39
CA THR A 126 -0.83 21.71 1.20
C THR A 126 -1.18 21.12 2.57
N VAL A 127 -2.36 20.53 2.65
CA VAL A 127 -2.83 19.82 3.86
C VAL A 127 -2.81 18.32 3.62
N TYR A 128 -2.58 17.58 4.69
CA TYR A 128 -2.66 16.13 4.73
C TYR A 128 -3.57 15.73 5.88
N ARG A 129 -4.36 14.68 5.69
CA ARG A 129 -5.12 14.07 6.78
C ARG A 129 -4.21 13.11 7.51
N ILE A 130 -4.19 13.19 8.85
CA ILE A 130 -3.50 12.22 9.69
C ILE A 130 -4.51 11.15 10.09
N TYR A 131 -4.24 9.90 9.74
CA TYR A 131 -5.00 8.74 10.17
C TYR A 131 -4.23 7.94 11.21
N ASP A 132 -4.94 7.34 12.15
CA ASP A 132 -4.36 6.43 13.13
C ASP A 132 -4.10 5.04 12.55
N ASP A 133 -2.92 4.49 12.80
CA ASP A 133 -2.60 3.08 12.62
C ASP A 133 -3.21 2.22 13.76
N VAL A 134 -4.54 2.17 13.84
CA VAL A 134 -5.27 1.52 14.96
C VAL A 134 -5.02 0.02 15.08
N ASN A 135 -4.66 -0.65 13.98
CA ASN A 135 -4.32 -2.08 13.96
C ASN A 135 -2.82 -2.33 14.10
N GLY A 136 -2.00 -1.28 14.24
CA GLY A 136 -0.55 -1.41 14.38
C GLY A 136 0.11 -2.12 13.20
N ALA A 137 -0.37 -1.87 11.97
CA ALA A 137 0.13 -2.51 10.76
C ALA A 137 1.40 -1.86 10.20
N PHE A 138 1.64 -0.59 10.52
CA PHE A 138 2.81 0.14 10.04
C PHE A 138 4.03 -0.11 10.92
N MET A 139 5.19 -0.22 10.28
CA MET A 139 6.50 -0.12 10.91
C MET A 139 6.95 1.34 10.95
N VAL A 140 6.77 2.06 9.84
CA VAL A 140 7.10 3.48 9.68
C VAL A 140 6.06 4.15 8.80
N ALA A 141 5.54 5.29 9.22
CA ALA A 141 4.80 6.21 8.36
C ALA A 141 5.79 7.15 7.65
N ILE A 142 5.50 7.53 6.40
CA ILE A 142 6.38 8.38 5.60
C ILE A 142 5.91 9.83 5.66
N GLN A 143 6.88 10.73 5.77
CA GLN A 143 6.62 12.16 5.66
C GLN A 143 6.29 12.48 4.20
N PRO A 144 5.15 13.17 3.93
CA PRO A 144 4.83 13.56 2.57
C PRO A 144 5.95 14.39 1.94
N PRO A 145 6.36 14.09 0.69
CA PRO A 145 7.48 14.76 0.06
C PRO A 145 7.10 16.23 -0.25
N ILE A 146 7.79 17.17 0.39
CA ILE A 146 7.61 18.62 0.16
C ILE A 146 8.36 19.07 -1.10
N THR A 147 9.49 18.42 -1.39
CA THR A 147 10.34 18.61 -2.57
C THR A 147 10.87 17.26 -3.01
N PRO A 148 11.25 17.08 -4.29
CA PRO A 148 11.97 15.90 -4.72
C PRO A 148 13.18 15.63 -3.82
N GLY A 149 13.33 14.39 -3.37
CA GLY A 149 14.42 14.00 -2.48
C GLY A 149 14.13 12.69 -1.74
N PRO A 150 15.07 12.24 -0.89
CA PRO A 150 14.94 11.00 -0.14
C PRO A 150 13.72 11.02 0.79
N PHE A 151 13.10 9.86 0.95
CA PHE A 151 12.00 9.67 1.88
C PHE A 151 12.46 9.82 3.33
N LYS A 152 11.54 10.26 4.18
CA LYS A 152 11.79 10.49 5.61
C LYS A 152 10.67 9.87 6.44
N ASN A 153 11.02 9.48 7.67
CA ASN A 153 10.05 9.02 8.64
C ASN A 153 9.17 10.19 9.13
N LEU A 154 7.86 9.96 9.16
CA LEU A 154 6.88 10.84 9.78
C LEU A 154 6.83 10.56 11.29
N HIS A 155 7.43 11.45 12.05
CA HIS A 155 7.47 11.36 13.52
C HIS A 155 6.23 11.95 14.18
N VAL A 156 5.05 11.39 13.89
CA VAL A 156 3.78 11.77 14.54
C VAL A 156 3.12 10.59 15.23
N SER A 157 2.75 10.84 16.48
CA SER A 157 1.84 9.98 17.22
C SER A 157 0.43 10.18 16.69
N GLY A 158 -0.29 9.07 16.59
CA GLY A 158 -1.73 9.14 16.43
C GLY A 158 -2.45 9.59 17.71
N ASP A 159 -3.77 9.71 17.61
CA ASP A 159 -4.65 10.06 18.72
C ASP A 159 -4.81 8.89 19.71
N PHE A 160 -4.66 7.65 19.25
CA PHE A 160 -4.58 6.49 20.14
C PHE A 160 -3.17 6.37 20.75
N TYR A 161 -3.10 6.09 22.05
CA TYR A 161 -1.87 6.12 22.86
C TYR A 161 -0.67 5.30 22.32
N THR A 162 -0.88 4.38 21.37
CA THR A 162 0.17 3.54 20.78
C THR A 162 0.15 3.52 19.25
N SER A 163 -0.66 4.34 18.58
CA SER A 163 -0.74 4.36 17.12
C SER A 163 0.28 5.34 16.52
N LEU A 164 0.77 4.99 15.33
CA LEU A 164 1.44 5.95 14.45
C LEU A 164 0.38 6.80 13.76
N GLY A 165 0.69 8.08 13.54
CA GLY A 165 -0.05 8.93 12.63
C GLY A 165 0.46 8.76 11.19
N VAL A 166 -0.43 8.41 10.28
CA VAL A 166 -0.14 8.25 8.84
C VAL A 166 -0.69 9.46 8.10
N ALA A 167 0.19 10.26 7.51
CA ALA A 167 -0.22 11.38 6.67
C ALA A 167 -0.64 10.89 5.28
N VAL A 168 -1.81 11.33 4.84
CA VAL A 168 -2.42 10.92 3.58
C VAL A 168 -2.82 12.16 2.78
N SER A 169 -2.48 12.19 1.49
CA SER A 169 -2.80 13.31 0.58
C SER A 169 -4.21 13.21 0.00
N SER A 170 -4.78 14.30 -0.51
CA SER A 170 -6.10 14.28 -1.15
C SER A 170 -6.07 13.48 -2.47
N ARG A 171 -7.16 12.76 -2.75
CA ARG A 171 -7.45 12.03 -4.00
C ARG A 171 -7.89 12.93 -5.14
N ILE A 172 -8.17 14.21 -4.90
CA ILE A 172 -8.56 15.16 -5.95
C ILE A 172 -7.49 15.18 -7.05
N PRO A 173 -7.87 14.96 -8.31
CA PRO A 173 -6.92 14.97 -9.43
C PRO A 173 -6.10 16.26 -9.47
N GLY A 174 -4.80 16.10 -9.71
CA GLY A 174 -3.88 17.22 -9.83
C GLY A 174 -3.36 17.80 -8.51
N VAL A 175 -3.83 17.36 -7.32
CA VAL A 175 -3.29 17.78 -6.01
C VAL A 175 -1.78 17.54 -5.91
N LEU A 176 -1.32 16.38 -6.40
CA LEU A 176 0.09 15.97 -6.47
C LEU A 176 0.71 16.14 -7.87
N ALA A 177 0.04 16.87 -8.77
CA ALA A 177 0.57 17.27 -10.08
C ALA A 177 0.89 16.17 -11.10
N ASP A 178 0.30 14.98 -11.01
CA ASP A 178 0.65 13.88 -11.92
C ASP A 178 -0.59 13.36 -12.68
N ASP A 179 -0.64 13.60 -14.00
CA ASP A 179 -1.52 12.89 -14.97
C ASP A 179 -1.04 11.44 -15.20
N LYS A 180 -0.54 10.81 -14.15
CA LYS A 180 0.06 9.48 -14.21
C LYS A 180 -0.99 8.39 -13.94
N PRO A 181 -0.76 7.15 -14.40
CA PRO A 181 -1.75 6.09 -14.30
C PRO A 181 -2.22 5.74 -12.87
N LEU A 182 -1.39 6.02 -11.85
CA LEU A 182 -1.69 5.80 -10.44
C LEU A 182 -1.77 7.11 -9.64
N GLY A 183 -1.97 8.26 -10.28
CA GLY A 183 -2.17 9.53 -9.58
C GLY A 183 -3.33 9.45 -8.58
N GLY A 184 -3.07 9.82 -7.32
CA GLY A 184 -4.05 9.75 -6.21
C GLY A 184 -4.26 8.35 -5.62
N VAL A 185 -3.53 7.34 -6.10
CA VAL A 185 -3.53 5.99 -5.53
C VAL A 185 -2.51 5.91 -4.41
N ARG A 186 -2.89 5.32 -3.28
CA ARG A 186 -2.09 5.25 -2.06
C ARG A 186 -1.71 3.81 -1.73
N PHE A 187 -0.46 3.59 -1.35
CA PHE A 187 0.02 2.27 -1.01
C PHE A 187 1.06 2.26 0.11
N ALA A 188 1.26 1.09 0.71
CA ALA A 188 2.33 0.83 1.66
C ALA A 188 2.97 -0.53 1.37
N ILE A 189 4.20 -0.72 1.85
CA ILE A 189 5.04 -1.86 1.45
C ILE A 189 5.53 -2.62 2.67
N LYS A 190 5.66 -3.94 2.57
CA LYS A 190 6.36 -4.74 3.60
C LYS A 190 7.77 -4.21 3.86
N ASP A 191 8.18 -4.15 5.12
CA ASP A 191 9.47 -3.56 5.54
C ASP A 191 10.69 -4.45 5.25
N ILE A 192 10.86 -4.78 3.97
CA ILE A 192 12.05 -5.42 3.37
C ILE A 192 12.49 -4.76 2.08
N PHE A 193 11.61 -4.02 1.43
CA PHE A 193 11.94 -3.28 0.22
C PHE A 193 12.70 -2.02 0.63
N GLU A 194 13.92 -1.85 0.14
CA GLU A 194 14.66 -0.61 0.36
C GLU A 194 13.96 0.55 -0.34
N VAL A 195 13.91 1.69 0.34
CA VAL A 195 13.36 2.96 -0.15
C VAL A 195 14.37 4.03 0.17
N GLU A 196 14.80 4.79 -0.84
CA GLU A 196 15.83 5.82 -0.71
C GLU A 196 15.54 6.75 0.47
N GLY A 197 16.49 6.84 1.40
CA GLY A 197 16.39 7.66 2.62
C GLY A 197 15.84 6.94 3.85
N LEU A 198 15.18 5.79 3.69
CA LEU A 198 14.65 4.99 4.80
C LEU A 198 15.57 3.83 5.16
N ARG A 199 15.47 3.37 6.41
CA ARG A 199 16.17 2.19 6.93
C ARG A 199 15.18 1.02 6.95
N VAL A 200 15.64 -0.16 6.54
CA VAL A 200 14.86 -1.41 6.61
C VAL A 200 15.09 -2.10 7.96
N THR A 201 14.04 -2.61 8.60
CA THR A 201 14.14 -3.41 9.84
C THR A 201 14.15 -4.91 9.57
N ALA A 202 13.54 -5.39 8.48
CA ALA A 202 13.25 -6.81 8.25
C ALA A 202 12.49 -7.48 9.42
N GLY A 203 11.81 -6.70 10.27
CA GLY A 203 11.11 -7.17 11.45
C GLY A 203 12.03 -7.56 12.60
N ASP A 204 13.32 -7.18 12.56
CA ASP A 204 14.34 -7.61 13.50
C ASP A 204 15.16 -6.41 14.04
N ARG A 205 15.27 -6.29 15.37
CA ARG A 205 15.97 -5.15 15.99
C ARG A 205 17.49 -5.23 15.82
N ALA A 206 18.05 -6.43 15.72
CA ALA A 206 19.48 -6.62 15.49
C ALA A 206 19.84 -6.23 14.05
N PHE A 207 19.05 -6.64 13.07
CA PHE A 207 19.15 -6.20 11.68
C PHE A 207 19.03 -4.68 11.58
N TYR A 208 18.01 -4.10 12.22
CA TYR A 208 17.84 -2.65 12.26
C TYR A 208 19.03 -1.91 12.89
N SER A 209 19.73 -2.49 13.87
CA SER A 209 20.90 -1.85 14.51
C SER A 209 22.13 -1.70 13.59
N LEU A 210 22.15 -2.44 12.48
CA LEU A 210 23.16 -2.36 11.42
C LEU A 210 22.65 -1.61 10.18
N SER A 211 21.34 -1.63 9.96
CA SER A 211 20.66 -0.99 8.84
C SER A 211 21.05 0.48 8.67
N LYS A 212 21.28 0.91 7.43
CA LYS A 212 21.60 2.29 7.05
C LYS A 212 20.49 2.81 6.12
N PRO A 213 20.29 4.14 6.03
CA PRO A 213 19.40 4.69 5.03
C PRO A 213 19.76 4.15 3.64
N ALA A 214 18.79 3.58 2.95
CA ALA A 214 19.01 3.06 1.61
C ALA A 214 19.38 4.19 0.65
N THR A 215 20.25 3.89 -0.30
CA THR A 215 20.72 4.85 -1.31
C THR A 215 19.88 4.81 -2.58
N VAL A 216 19.08 3.76 -2.75
CA VAL A 216 18.20 3.56 -3.89
C VAL A 216 16.90 2.92 -3.44
N THR A 217 15.85 3.09 -4.24
CA THR A 217 14.55 2.44 -4.01
C THR A 217 14.47 1.15 -4.82
N CYS A 218 14.00 0.07 -4.20
CA CYS A 218 13.77 -1.23 -4.84
C CYS A 218 12.94 -1.07 -6.14
N PRO A 219 13.32 -1.71 -7.27
CA PRO A 219 12.65 -1.54 -8.55
C PRO A 219 11.14 -1.83 -8.51
N ALA A 220 10.72 -2.82 -7.72
CA ALA A 220 9.32 -3.16 -7.52
C ALA A 220 8.51 -1.99 -6.92
N VAL A 221 9.09 -1.22 -6.00
CA VAL A 221 8.45 -0.05 -5.38
C VAL A 221 8.58 1.17 -6.29
N LYS A 222 9.77 1.37 -6.87
CA LYS A 222 10.07 2.50 -7.74
C LYS A 222 9.12 2.59 -8.93
N ARG A 223 8.77 1.47 -9.57
CA ARG A 223 7.81 1.44 -10.69
C ARG A 223 6.44 2.06 -10.34
N LEU A 224 5.95 1.83 -9.11
CA LEU A 224 4.66 2.36 -8.68
C LEU A 224 4.73 3.85 -8.34
N ILE A 225 5.81 4.28 -7.68
CA ILE A 225 6.08 5.69 -7.41
C ILE A 225 6.23 6.47 -8.73
N ASP A 226 6.99 5.93 -9.68
CA ASP A 226 7.18 6.53 -11.00
C ASP A 226 5.86 6.62 -11.78
N ALA A 227 4.92 5.69 -11.54
CA ALA A 227 3.56 5.70 -12.07
C ALA A 227 2.57 6.59 -11.28
N GLY A 228 3.04 7.33 -10.26
CA GLY A 228 2.27 8.34 -9.53
C GLY A 228 1.60 7.88 -8.24
N ALA A 229 1.84 6.62 -7.82
CA ALA A 229 1.28 6.13 -6.55
C ALA A 229 2.04 6.75 -5.36
N GLU A 230 1.28 7.15 -4.34
CA GLU A 230 1.81 7.72 -3.10
C GLU A 230 2.20 6.61 -2.11
N LEU A 231 3.48 6.52 -1.79
CA LEU A 231 3.99 5.61 -0.77
C LEU A 231 3.80 6.21 0.63
N LEU A 232 2.92 5.61 1.42
CA LEU A 232 2.53 6.09 2.75
C LEU A 232 3.41 5.57 3.90
N GLY A 233 4.11 4.45 3.69
CA GLY A 233 4.92 3.86 4.75
C GLY A 233 5.38 2.44 4.48
N THR A 234 6.10 1.89 5.47
CA THR A 234 6.46 0.48 5.51
C THR A 234 5.63 -0.27 6.55
N LEU A 235 5.39 -1.55 6.30
CA LEU A 235 4.44 -2.41 7.02
C LEU A 235 5.18 -3.52 7.77
N LYS A 236 4.62 -3.87 8.92
CA LYS A 236 5.16 -4.93 9.78
C LYS A 236 5.14 -6.30 9.11
N LEU A 237 6.01 -7.16 9.60
CA LEU A 237 6.30 -8.48 9.06
C LEU A 237 6.80 -9.39 10.18
N GLY A 238 6.79 -10.70 9.94
CA GLY A 238 7.52 -11.65 10.80
C GLY A 238 9.03 -11.44 10.67
N SER A 239 9.74 -11.47 11.80
CA SER A 239 11.17 -11.22 11.90
C SER A 239 11.98 -12.09 10.93
N LEU A 240 12.90 -11.43 10.19
CA LEU A 240 13.73 -12.02 9.15
C LEU A 240 12.92 -12.81 8.11
N ILE A 241 11.73 -12.30 7.76
CA ILE A 241 10.83 -12.85 6.73
C ILE A 241 10.31 -14.26 7.11
N ALA A 242 10.48 -14.65 8.37
CA ALA A 242 10.02 -15.94 8.87
C ALA A 242 8.54 -15.93 9.22
N ARG A 243 8.01 -17.14 9.38
CA ARG A 243 6.70 -17.30 10.00
C ARG A 243 6.88 -17.01 11.50
N GLU A 244 6.08 -16.09 12.01
CA GLU A 244 5.84 -15.85 13.42
C GLU A 244 4.34 -15.75 13.67
N GLU A 245 3.88 -16.31 14.79
CA GLU A 245 2.58 -16.00 15.36
C GLU A 245 2.69 -14.78 16.30
N PRO A 246 1.57 -14.11 16.67
CA PRO A 246 1.62 -12.89 17.48
C PRO A 246 2.37 -13.04 18.80
N THR A 247 2.27 -14.19 19.46
CA THR A 247 2.97 -14.50 20.71
C THR A 247 4.48 -14.71 20.55
N GLU A 248 4.95 -14.91 19.32
CA GLU A 248 6.37 -15.10 18.97
C GLU A 248 7.03 -13.78 18.53
N SER A 249 6.23 -12.74 18.23
CA SER A 249 6.69 -11.46 17.66
C SER A 249 7.25 -10.52 18.74
N VAL A 250 8.47 -10.79 19.21
CA VAL A 250 9.10 -10.08 20.35
C VAL A 250 9.86 -8.81 19.96
N ASP A 251 10.38 -8.73 18.73
CA ASP A 251 11.16 -7.57 18.25
C ASP A 251 10.25 -6.39 17.92
N TYR A 252 9.19 -6.69 17.17
CA TYR A 252 8.11 -5.78 16.85
C TYR A 252 6.80 -6.53 16.97
N HIS A 253 5.84 -5.98 17.72
CA HIS A 253 4.57 -6.63 17.95
C HIS A 253 3.80 -6.82 16.64
N ALA A 254 3.27 -8.03 16.42
CA ALA A 254 2.42 -8.36 15.28
C ALA A 254 1.24 -7.40 15.15
N PRO A 255 0.77 -7.13 13.92
CA PRO A 255 -0.43 -6.33 13.70
C PRO A 255 -1.68 -7.09 14.13
N PHE A 256 -2.72 -6.35 14.49
CA PHE A 256 -4.05 -6.90 14.75
C PHE A 256 -4.77 -7.15 13.43
N ASN A 257 -5.40 -8.32 13.28
CA ASN A 257 -6.30 -8.60 12.16
C ASN A 257 -7.68 -7.99 12.48
N PRO A 258 -8.28 -7.16 11.62
CA PRO A 258 -9.60 -6.58 11.88
C PRO A 258 -10.75 -7.60 11.80
N ARG A 259 -10.49 -8.82 11.32
CA ARG A 259 -11.47 -9.92 11.24
C ARG A 259 -11.49 -10.73 12.53
N ALA A 260 -12.55 -11.54 12.68
CA ALA A 260 -12.76 -12.43 13.82
C ALA A 260 -12.45 -11.67 15.11
N ASP A 261 -13.33 -10.69 15.39
CA ASP A 261 -13.35 -9.81 16.56
C ASP A 261 -12.03 -9.15 17.00
N GLY A 262 -11.03 -9.10 16.12
CA GLY A 262 -9.72 -8.51 16.40
C GLY A 262 -8.67 -9.51 16.92
N TYR A 263 -9.05 -10.78 17.15
CA TYR A 263 -8.20 -11.76 17.86
C TYR A 263 -7.63 -12.86 16.98
N GLN A 264 -8.00 -12.91 15.70
CA GLN A 264 -7.32 -13.80 14.76
C GLN A 264 -5.91 -13.28 14.44
N SER A 265 -4.96 -14.19 14.27
CA SER A 265 -3.64 -13.85 13.75
C SER A 265 -3.77 -13.24 12.34
N ALA A 266 -3.01 -12.18 12.06
CA ALA A 266 -2.88 -11.64 10.71
C ALA A 266 -2.05 -12.55 9.79
N TRP A 267 -1.43 -13.60 10.37
CA TRP A 267 -0.44 -14.48 9.75
C TRP A 267 0.77 -13.75 9.18
N SER A 268 1.85 -14.49 8.96
CA SER A 268 3.18 -13.99 8.61
C SER A 268 3.70 -14.68 7.33
N SER A 269 4.71 -14.15 6.65
CA SER A 269 5.50 -12.96 7.03
C SER A 269 5.00 -11.63 6.50
N SER A 270 4.01 -11.57 5.60
CA SER A 270 3.45 -10.29 5.11
C SER A 270 2.20 -9.85 5.90
N GLY A 271 2.21 -10.05 7.23
CA GLY A 271 1.05 -9.80 8.10
C GLY A 271 0.60 -8.34 8.12
N GLY A 272 1.54 -7.40 8.14
CA GLY A 272 1.22 -5.96 8.07
C GLY A 272 0.57 -5.57 6.74
N SER A 273 1.00 -6.18 5.62
CA SER A 273 0.38 -5.98 4.31
C SER A 273 -1.09 -6.42 4.30
N GLY A 274 -1.38 -7.61 4.84
CA GLY A 274 -2.74 -8.13 4.96
C GLY A 274 -3.61 -7.35 5.95
N ALA A 275 -3.08 -7.01 7.11
CA ALA A 275 -3.81 -6.26 8.13
C ALA A 275 -4.13 -4.83 7.65
N ALA A 276 -3.16 -4.12 7.07
CA ALA A 276 -3.36 -2.75 6.60
C ALA A 276 -4.45 -2.66 5.53
N ILE A 277 -4.43 -3.55 4.52
CA ILE A 277 -5.45 -3.52 3.45
C ILE A 277 -6.84 -3.90 3.94
N ALA A 278 -6.94 -4.70 5.01
CA ALA A 278 -8.21 -5.07 5.61
C ALA A 278 -8.75 -4.02 6.61
N SER A 279 -7.87 -3.19 7.18
CA SER A 279 -8.23 -2.20 8.21
C SER A 279 -8.48 -0.80 7.68
N TYR A 280 -7.82 -0.41 6.59
CA TYR A 280 -7.73 0.99 6.19
C TYR A 280 -8.40 1.26 4.84
N ASP A 281 -9.61 1.84 4.86
CA ASP A 281 -10.36 2.19 3.64
C ASP A 281 -9.63 3.22 2.77
N TRP A 282 -8.80 4.07 3.39
CA TRP A 282 -7.96 5.07 2.72
C TRP A 282 -6.72 4.47 2.04
N MET A 283 -6.46 3.16 2.20
CA MET A 283 -5.40 2.41 1.53
C MET A 283 -5.94 1.68 0.30
N ASP A 284 -5.31 1.86 -0.86
CA ASP A 284 -5.79 1.27 -2.12
C ASP A 284 -5.21 -0.12 -2.37
N PHE A 285 -3.92 -0.29 -2.08
CA PHE A 285 -3.24 -1.59 -2.14
C PHE A 285 -2.03 -1.63 -1.20
N THR A 286 -1.54 -2.82 -0.90
CA THR A 286 -0.26 -3.00 -0.19
C THR A 286 0.64 -3.98 -0.92
N LEU A 287 1.96 -3.85 -0.72
CA LEU A 287 2.92 -4.82 -1.22
C LEU A 287 3.44 -5.74 -0.12
N GLY A 288 3.70 -6.99 -0.49
CA GLY A 288 4.41 -7.98 0.31
C GLY A 288 5.30 -8.86 -0.56
N THR A 289 5.79 -9.96 0.01
CA THR A 289 6.55 -10.98 -0.73
C THR A 289 6.06 -12.38 -0.39
N ASP A 290 6.05 -13.25 -1.38
CA ASP A 290 5.61 -14.64 -1.26
C ASP A 290 6.68 -15.60 -1.76
N THR A 291 7.40 -16.17 -0.79
CA THR A 291 8.42 -17.21 -1.01
C THR A 291 7.79 -18.61 -0.97
N THR A 292 7.10 -18.92 0.14
CA THR A 292 6.50 -20.23 0.43
C THR A 292 5.05 -20.10 0.90
N GLY A 293 4.36 -19.02 0.48
CA GLY A 293 3.02 -18.67 0.95
C GLY A 293 2.98 -17.47 1.89
N SER A 294 4.10 -16.73 2.04
CA SER A 294 4.23 -15.59 2.96
C SER A 294 3.28 -14.43 2.66
N SER A 295 2.63 -14.41 1.48
CA SER A 295 1.55 -13.45 1.19
C SER A 295 0.17 -14.08 1.06
N ARG A 296 0.06 -15.24 0.40
CA ARG A 296 -1.21 -15.98 0.25
C ARG A 296 -1.84 -16.34 1.60
N ARG A 297 -1.00 -16.68 2.60
CA ARG A 297 -1.47 -16.94 3.96
C ARG A 297 -2.06 -15.67 4.60
N PRO A 298 -1.33 -14.54 4.75
CA PRO A 298 -1.93 -13.30 5.24
C PRO A 298 -3.17 -12.85 4.46
N ALA A 299 -3.21 -13.06 3.14
CA ALA A 299 -4.39 -12.72 2.33
C ALA A 299 -5.63 -13.52 2.77
N MET A 300 -5.47 -14.84 2.95
CA MET A 300 -6.53 -15.71 3.47
C MET A 300 -6.98 -15.28 4.87
N ALA A 301 -6.05 -15.01 5.78
CA ALA A 301 -6.37 -14.64 7.16
C ALA A 301 -7.09 -13.28 7.25
N ASN A 302 -6.66 -12.30 6.47
CA ASN A 302 -7.24 -10.94 6.49
C ASN A 302 -8.37 -10.78 5.45
N GLY A 303 -8.70 -11.84 4.70
CA GLY A 303 -9.73 -11.87 3.67
C GLY A 303 -9.55 -10.80 2.58
N ALA A 304 -8.33 -10.70 2.06
CA ALA A 304 -7.97 -9.81 0.98
C ALA A 304 -7.72 -10.60 -0.32
N PHE A 305 -7.92 -9.95 -1.47
CA PHE A 305 -7.41 -10.47 -2.74
C PHE A 305 -5.90 -10.24 -2.79
N GLN A 306 -5.16 -11.21 -3.32
CA GLN A 306 -3.71 -11.12 -3.44
C GLN A 306 -3.22 -11.87 -4.67
N ILE A 307 -2.26 -11.28 -5.37
CA ILE A 307 -1.52 -11.95 -6.45
C ILE A 307 -0.06 -12.08 -6.06
N ARG A 308 0.48 -13.31 -6.21
CA ARG A 308 1.92 -13.56 -6.24
C ARG A 308 2.31 -13.51 -7.70
N LEU A 309 3.16 -12.57 -8.09
CA LEU A 309 3.59 -12.49 -9.47
C LEU A 309 4.43 -13.72 -9.85
N THR A 310 4.37 -14.08 -11.13
CA THR A 310 5.30 -15.04 -11.72
C THR A 310 6.71 -14.66 -11.31
N HIS A 311 7.49 -15.67 -10.91
CA HIS A 311 8.87 -15.48 -10.46
C HIS A 311 9.68 -14.74 -11.55
N ASP A 312 10.58 -13.86 -11.11
CA ASP A 312 11.41 -12.97 -11.94
C ASP A 312 10.68 -11.94 -12.83
N LEU A 313 9.35 -11.82 -12.77
CA LEU A 313 8.60 -10.85 -13.59
C LEU A 313 8.88 -9.38 -13.22
N ILE A 314 9.16 -9.13 -11.95
CA ILE A 314 9.63 -7.83 -11.44
C ILE A 314 10.86 -8.09 -10.57
N PRO A 315 12.01 -7.44 -10.84
CA PRO A 315 13.21 -7.61 -10.04
C PRO A 315 13.03 -7.16 -8.59
N LEU A 316 13.61 -7.93 -7.67
CA LEU A 316 13.64 -7.67 -6.23
C LEU A 316 15.00 -7.16 -5.75
N ASP A 317 15.83 -6.59 -6.63
CA ASP A 317 17.08 -5.93 -6.23
C ASP A 317 16.80 -4.90 -5.12
N ASN A 318 17.66 -4.87 -4.09
CA ASN A 318 17.48 -4.05 -2.91
C ASN A 318 16.20 -4.36 -2.11
N ALA A 319 15.75 -5.62 -2.13
CA ALA A 319 14.89 -6.17 -1.09
C ALA A 319 15.69 -7.16 -0.24
N VAL A 320 15.45 -7.18 1.07
CA VAL A 320 16.06 -8.18 1.95
C VAL A 320 15.56 -9.58 1.51
N PRO A 321 16.47 -10.49 1.11
CA PRO A 321 16.07 -11.79 0.58
C PRO A 321 15.68 -12.76 1.69
N SER A 322 14.86 -13.75 1.34
CA SER A 322 14.53 -14.91 2.18
C SER A 322 15.02 -16.19 1.51
N PHE A 323 14.55 -16.44 0.29
CA PHE A 323 15.04 -17.50 -0.59
C PHE A 323 14.95 -16.99 -2.02
N PRO A 324 16.03 -16.36 -2.54
CA PRO A 324 15.98 -15.61 -3.80
C PRO A 324 15.37 -16.37 -4.99
N ARG A 325 15.55 -17.69 -5.04
CA ARG A 325 15.02 -18.55 -6.11
C ARG A 325 13.49 -18.68 -6.11
N PHE A 326 12.82 -18.28 -5.04
CA PHE A 326 11.36 -18.38 -4.88
C PHE A 326 10.70 -17.07 -4.44
N ASP A 327 11.50 -16.08 -4.02
CA ASP A 327 11.03 -14.76 -3.62
C ASP A 327 10.34 -14.08 -4.80
N SER A 328 9.04 -13.85 -4.66
CA SER A 328 8.24 -13.10 -5.62
C SER A 328 7.55 -11.92 -4.92
N PRO A 329 7.48 -10.74 -5.56
CA PRO A 329 6.65 -9.66 -5.07
C PRO A 329 5.18 -10.04 -5.15
N ALA A 330 4.40 -9.47 -4.24
CA ALA A 330 2.98 -9.70 -4.11
C ALA A 330 2.24 -8.39 -3.87
N MET A 331 1.03 -8.27 -4.44
CA MET A 331 0.13 -7.13 -4.23
C MET A 331 -1.17 -7.61 -3.59
N TYR A 332 -1.66 -6.85 -2.62
CA TYR A 332 -2.94 -7.06 -1.96
C TYR A 332 -3.92 -5.94 -2.28
N THR A 333 -5.19 -6.29 -2.46
CA THR A 333 -6.29 -5.33 -2.61
C THR A 333 -7.56 -5.85 -1.93
N ARG A 334 -8.57 -4.99 -1.84
CA ARG A 334 -9.94 -5.35 -1.41
C ARG A 334 -10.86 -5.72 -2.58
N SER A 335 -10.41 -5.57 -3.82
CA SER A 335 -11.19 -5.76 -5.04
C SER A 335 -10.35 -6.40 -6.12
N ILE A 336 -10.89 -7.44 -6.75
CA ILE A 336 -10.25 -8.12 -7.89
C ILE A 336 -10.10 -7.19 -9.10
N LEU A 337 -11.06 -6.29 -9.34
CA LEU A 337 -11.00 -5.31 -10.43
C LEU A 337 -9.86 -4.29 -10.20
N SER A 338 -9.72 -3.83 -8.96
CA SER A 338 -8.59 -2.97 -8.58
C SER A 338 -7.26 -3.72 -8.68
N LEU A 339 -7.23 -5.01 -8.30
CA LEU A 339 -6.03 -5.83 -8.41
C LEU A 339 -5.55 -5.92 -9.86
N GLU A 340 -6.44 -6.24 -10.79
CA GLU A 340 -6.13 -6.27 -12.22
C GLU A 340 -5.58 -4.93 -12.70
N LYS A 341 -6.28 -3.83 -12.41
CA LYS A 341 -5.87 -2.48 -12.80
C LYS A 341 -4.47 -2.12 -12.31
N TRP A 342 -4.21 -2.32 -11.01
CA TRP A 342 -2.94 -1.91 -10.39
C TRP A 342 -1.78 -2.82 -10.78
N VAL A 343 -2.02 -4.13 -10.93
CA VAL A 343 -1.02 -5.08 -11.43
C VAL A 343 -0.69 -4.80 -12.89
N GLY A 344 -1.69 -4.47 -13.73
CA GLY A 344 -1.47 -4.08 -15.11
C GLY A 344 -0.50 -2.90 -15.23
N VAL A 345 -0.72 -1.85 -14.45
CA VAL A 345 0.23 -0.71 -14.40
C VAL A 345 1.59 -1.13 -13.84
N TRP A 346 1.63 -1.94 -12.78
CA TRP A 346 2.88 -2.39 -12.16
C TRP A 346 3.78 -3.20 -13.11
N LEU A 347 3.15 -3.99 -13.98
CA LEU A 347 3.80 -4.77 -15.03
C LEU A 347 4.05 -3.99 -16.31
N ASN A 348 3.63 -2.72 -16.39
CA ASN A 348 3.62 -1.93 -17.61
C ASN A 348 2.87 -2.63 -18.77
N GLN A 349 1.78 -3.32 -18.43
CA GLN A 349 0.89 -3.96 -19.39
C GLN A 349 -0.32 -3.05 -19.64
N THR A 350 -0.55 -2.69 -20.89
CA THR A 350 -1.87 -2.23 -21.35
C THR A 350 -2.80 -3.43 -21.42
N SER A 351 -4.02 -3.31 -20.89
CA SER A 351 -5.04 -4.37 -20.87
C SER A 351 -5.02 -5.19 -22.16
N ALA A 352 -4.55 -6.43 -22.07
CA ALA A 352 -4.69 -7.37 -23.16
C ALA A 352 -6.12 -7.90 -23.11
N THR A 353 -6.82 -7.86 -24.24
CA THR A 353 -8.07 -8.60 -24.42
C THR A 353 -7.70 -10.08 -24.49
N TYR A 354 -7.94 -10.81 -23.40
CA TYR A 354 -7.63 -12.25 -23.29
C TYR A 354 -8.78 -13.14 -23.79
N ASP A 355 -9.58 -12.64 -24.73
CA ASP A 355 -10.83 -13.31 -25.18
C ASP A 355 -10.59 -14.67 -25.87
N ASP A 356 -9.33 -15.01 -26.19
CA ASP A 356 -8.95 -16.19 -26.97
C ASP A 356 -8.19 -17.28 -26.19
N LEU A 357 -7.94 -17.13 -24.88
CA LEU A 357 -7.21 -18.17 -24.14
C LEU A 357 -8.15 -19.32 -23.71
N PRO A 358 -7.82 -20.59 -24.00
CA PRO A 358 -8.61 -21.71 -23.52
C PRO A 358 -8.55 -21.76 -21.99
N ILE A 359 -9.71 -21.82 -21.35
CA ILE A 359 -9.84 -21.93 -19.90
C ILE A 359 -10.14 -23.39 -19.55
N SER A 360 -9.38 -23.95 -18.63
CA SER A 360 -9.68 -25.23 -17.99
C SER A 360 -9.53 -25.12 -16.48
N ILE A 361 -10.27 -25.93 -15.75
CA ILE A 361 -10.19 -26.02 -14.29
C ILE A 361 -9.64 -27.39 -13.95
N VAL A 362 -8.47 -27.42 -13.30
CA VAL A 362 -7.87 -28.64 -12.77
C VAL A 362 -8.13 -28.71 -11.27
N TYR A 363 -8.76 -29.80 -10.82
CA TYR A 363 -9.03 -30.09 -9.42
C TYR A 363 -8.02 -31.14 -8.92
N PRO A 364 -7.04 -30.74 -8.10
CA PRO A 364 -6.01 -31.66 -7.63
C PRO A 364 -6.53 -32.52 -6.47
N VAL A 365 -6.83 -33.79 -6.74
CA VAL A 365 -7.44 -34.71 -5.77
C VAL A 365 -6.49 -35.11 -4.63
N ASP A 366 -5.19 -34.84 -4.77
CA ASP A 366 -4.21 -35.09 -3.71
C ASP A 366 -4.28 -34.05 -2.58
N PHE A 367 -4.93 -32.90 -2.80
CA PHE A 367 -5.06 -31.81 -1.82
C PHE A 367 -6.51 -31.50 -1.42
N LEU A 368 -7.48 -31.86 -2.27
CA LEU A 368 -8.90 -31.63 -2.03
C LEU A 368 -9.69 -32.95 -2.16
N PRO A 369 -10.75 -33.15 -1.37
CA PRO A 369 -11.33 -32.22 -0.41
C PRO A 369 -10.53 -32.10 0.89
N ILE A 370 -10.65 -30.95 1.56
CA ILE A 370 -10.15 -30.76 2.94
C ILE A 370 -11.23 -31.15 3.96
N PRO A 371 -10.88 -31.44 5.23
CA PRO A 371 -11.85 -31.86 6.24
C PRO A 371 -12.93 -30.83 6.60
N ASN A 372 -12.75 -29.55 6.27
CA ASN A 372 -13.72 -28.50 6.59
C ASN A 372 -14.86 -28.48 5.56
N THR A 373 -16.01 -29.05 5.92
CA THR A 373 -17.19 -29.16 5.05
C THR A 373 -17.77 -27.80 4.64
N GLU A 374 -17.81 -26.81 5.54
CA GLU A 374 -18.33 -25.47 5.22
C GLU A 374 -17.44 -24.76 4.20
N GLN A 375 -16.12 -24.88 4.36
CA GLN A 375 -15.17 -24.36 3.40
C GLN A 375 -15.27 -25.11 2.05
N MET A 376 -15.47 -26.43 2.09
CA MET A 376 -15.66 -27.21 0.86
C MET A 376 -16.93 -26.81 0.10
N GLN A 377 -18.04 -26.51 0.79
CA GLN A 377 -19.26 -26.02 0.15
C GLN A 377 -19.03 -24.71 -0.62
N LEU A 378 -18.23 -23.79 -0.07
CA LEU A 378 -17.85 -22.54 -0.75
C LEU A 378 -16.98 -22.80 -1.98
N ILE A 379 -15.99 -23.70 -1.87
CA ILE A 379 -15.11 -24.08 -2.98
C ILE A 379 -15.91 -24.75 -4.10
N ASP A 380 -16.77 -25.70 -3.76
CA ASP A 380 -17.59 -26.45 -4.72
C ASP A 380 -18.60 -25.53 -5.43
N SER A 381 -19.21 -24.59 -4.70
CA SER A 381 -20.09 -23.56 -5.29
C SER A 381 -19.33 -22.67 -6.27
N PHE A 382 -18.13 -22.21 -5.90
CA PHE A 382 -17.31 -21.38 -6.77
C PHE A 382 -16.89 -22.11 -8.05
N ILE A 383 -16.51 -23.39 -7.94
CA ILE A 383 -16.20 -24.23 -9.10
C ILE A 383 -17.43 -24.37 -10.02
N ALA A 384 -18.62 -24.62 -9.45
CA ALA A 384 -19.85 -24.72 -10.22
C ALA A 384 -20.18 -23.42 -10.99
N ASP A 385 -19.95 -22.26 -10.36
CA ASP A 385 -20.12 -20.96 -11.01
C ASP A 385 -19.14 -20.77 -12.18
N LEU A 386 -17.87 -21.17 -12.02
CA LEU A 386 -16.88 -21.11 -13.10
C LEU A 386 -17.21 -22.07 -14.26
N GLU A 387 -17.62 -23.31 -13.96
CA GLU A 387 -18.06 -24.27 -14.98
C GLU A 387 -19.23 -23.72 -15.80
N ALA A 388 -20.24 -23.14 -15.13
CA ALA A 388 -21.40 -22.55 -15.77
C ALA A 388 -21.05 -21.31 -16.59
N THR A 389 -20.19 -20.44 -16.06
CA THR A 389 -19.78 -19.19 -16.71
C THR A 389 -19.01 -19.45 -18.01
N PHE A 390 -18.07 -20.39 -18.00
CA PHE A 390 -17.20 -20.65 -19.14
C PHE A 390 -17.67 -21.82 -20.03
N GLY A 391 -18.74 -22.52 -19.64
CA GLY A 391 -19.23 -23.70 -20.39
C GLY A 391 -18.23 -24.86 -20.39
N ILE A 392 -17.45 -25.00 -19.32
CA ILE A 392 -16.39 -26.00 -19.17
C ILE A 392 -16.72 -27.01 -18.07
N LYS A 393 -15.92 -28.08 -18.00
CA LYS A 393 -16.00 -29.07 -16.93
C LYS A 393 -14.67 -29.18 -16.21
N THR A 394 -14.75 -29.34 -14.90
CA THR A 394 -13.60 -29.53 -14.03
C THR A 394 -12.96 -30.89 -14.30
N GLU A 395 -11.66 -30.88 -14.54
CA GLU A 395 -10.85 -32.09 -14.68
C GLU A 395 -10.23 -32.46 -13.33
N LYS A 396 -10.53 -33.65 -12.83
CA LYS A 396 -9.92 -34.17 -11.61
C LYS A 396 -8.60 -34.84 -11.95
N VAL A 397 -7.51 -34.35 -11.35
CA VAL A 397 -6.15 -34.83 -11.63
C VAL A 397 -5.51 -35.28 -10.33
N SER A 398 -4.91 -36.48 -10.33
CA SER A 398 -3.95 -36.87 -9.30
C SER A 398 -2.54 -36.63 -9.80
N ILE A 399 -1.80 -35.78 -9.08
CA ILE A 399 -0.38 -35.52 -9.27
C ILE A 399 0.41 -36.79 -8.96
N ALA A 400 0.02 -37.56 -7.94
CA ALA A 400 0.68 -38.81 -7.59
C ALA A 400 0.55 -39.87 -8.71
N ASP A 401 -0.64 -40.05 -9.28
CA ASP A 401 -0.84 -40.96 -10.39
C ASP A 401 -0.15 -40.47 -11.67
N THR A 402 -0.17 -39.16 -11.92
CA THR A 402 0.55 -38.55 -13.06
C THR A 402 2.06 -38.79 -12.96
N TRP A 403 2.64 -38.58 -11.78
CA TRP A 403 4.04 -38.89 -11.50
C TRP A 403 4.34 -40.38 -11.70
N LYS A 404 3.47 -41.27 -11.19
CA LYS A 404 3.65 -42.72 -11.35
C LYS A 404 3.61 -43.17 -12.81
N ALA A 405 2.76 -42.54 -13.63
CA ALA A 405 2.64 -42.84 -15.05
C ALA A 405 3.85 -42.35 -15.86
N SER A 406 4.46 -41.24 -15.47
CA SER A 406 5.59 -40.64 -16.18
C SER A 406 6.58 -39.96 -15.22
N PRO A 407 7.34 -40.72 -14.41
CA PRO A 407 8.31 -40.15 -13.50
C PRO A 407 9.56 -39.69 -14.27
N PRO A 408 10.27 -38.65 -13.81
CA PRO A 408 11.58 -38.33 -14.35
C PRO A 408 12.55 -39.49 -14.10
N ASN A 409 13.52 -39.69 -15.01
CA ASN A 409 14.42 -40.84 -14.98
C ASN A 409 15.19 -40.95 -13.65
N GLU A 410 15.51 -39.81 -13.04
CA GLU A 410 16.25 -39.67 -11.80
C GLU A 410 15.43 -40.08 -10.57
N ALA A 411 14.10 -40.14 -10.68
CA ALA A 411 13.24 -40.52 -9.56
C ALA A 411 13.33 -42.01 -9.20
N GLY A 412 13.73 -42.86 -10.15
CA GLY A 412 13.71 -44.32 -9.95
C GLY A 412 12.30 -44.79 -9.55
N ASN A 413 12.21 -45.48 -8.41
CA ASN A 413 10.93 -45.99 -7.88
C ASN A 413 10.30 -45.08 -6.81
N HIS A 414 10.86 -43.89 -6.57
CA HIS A 414 10.35 -43.00 -5.54
C HIS A 414 9.03 -42.37 -5.97
N THR A 415 8.10 -42.28 -5.03
CA THR A 415 6.94 -41.40 -5.12
C THR A 415 7.38 -39.94 -5.24
N VAL A 416 6.51 -39.06 -5.74
CA VAL A 416 6.80 -37.62 -5.81
C VAL A 416 7.15 -37.05 -4.41
N GLN A 417 6.49 -37.54 -3.36
CA GLN A 417 6.75 -37.13 -1.98
C GLN A 417 8.13 -37.58 -1.50
N GLU A 418 8.55 -38.82 -1.81
CA GLU A 418 9.88 -39.32 -1.45
C GLU A 418 10.98 -38.60 -2.23
N TYR A 419 10.77 -38.38 -3.53
CA TYR A 419 11.75 -37.72 -4.40
C TYR A 419 11.96 -36.25 -4.01
N LEU A 420 10.90 -35.54 -3.65
CA LEU A 420 10.94 -34.13 -3.28
C LEU A 420 11.07 -33.88 -1.77
N LYS A 421 11.10 -34.95 -0.96
CA LYS A 421 10.98 -34.92 0.51
C LYS A 421 11.82 -33.83 1.16
N ASP A 422 13.10 -33.81 0.81
CA ASP A 422 14.08 -32.93 1.43
C ASP A 422 14.50 -31.78 0.50
N VAL A 423 14.13 -31.81 -0.79
CA VAL A 423 14.57 -30.81 -1.77
C VAL A 423 14.10 -29.41 -1.37
N GLY A 424 12.81 -29.25 -1.10
CA GLY A 424 12.24 -27.95 -0.74
C GLY A 424 12.75 -27.42 0.59
N ILE A 425 12.81 -28.28 1.61
CA ILE A 425 13.27 -27.89 2.95
C ILE A 425 14.75 -27.58 2.94
N ASN A 426 15.60 -28.45 2.39
CA ASN A 426 17.05 -28.28 2.45
C ASN A 426 17.51 -27.06 1.67
N THR A 427 16.98 -26.85 0.46
CA THR A 427 17.33 -25.68 -0.36
C THR A 427 16.87 -24.38 0.29
N PHE A 428 15.62 -24.33 0.77
CA PHE A 428 15.08 -23.17 1.45
C PHE A 428 15.86 -22.84 2.73
N VAL A 429 16.16 -23.85 3.53
CA VAL A 429 16.85 -23.67 4.81
C VAL A 429 18.32 -23.25 4.61
N TYR A 430 19.01 -23.86 3.64
CA TYR A 430 20.36 -23.47 3.26
C TYR A 430 20.41 -21.99 2.85
N ASP A 431 19.58 -21.57 1.90
CA ASP A 431 19.59 -20.17 1.42
C ASP A 431 19.10 -19.21 2.52
N ALA A 432 18.07 -19.55 3.29
CA ALA A 432 17.60 -18.72 4.40
C ALA A 432 18.64 -18.55 5.52
N TYR A 433 19.58 -19.49 5.65
CA TYR A 433 20.74 -19.32 6.53
C TYR A 433 21.79 -18.44 5.87
N HIS A 434 22.32 -18.84 4.71
CA HIS A 434 23.52 -18.25 4.11
C HIS A 434 23.29 -16.85 3.52
N THR A 435 22.06 -16.51 3.12
CA THR A 435 21.72 -15.13 2.73
C THR A 435 21.91 -14.11 3.85
N MET A 436 22.00 -14.56 5.10
CA MET A 436 22.15 -13.75 6.29
C MET A 436 23.55 -13.86 6.94
N ASP A 437 24.53 -14.47 6.26
CA ASP A 437 25.92 -14.60 6.76
C ASP A 437 26.54 -13.24 7.06
N SER A 438 26.47 -12.31 6.10
CA SER A 438 27.03 -10.96 6.25
C SER A 438 26.43 -10.18 7.42
N PHE A 439 25.11 -10.29 7.62
CA PHE A 439 24.40 -9.70 8.74
C PHE A 439 24.92 -10.24 10.08
N ARG A 440 25.01 -11.56 10.22
CA ARG A 440 25.48 -12.19 11.46
C ARG A 440 26.93 -11.83 11.78
N GLU A 441 27.80 -11.91 10.78
CA GLU A 441 29.22 -11.57 10.93
C GLU A 441 29.41 -10.11 11.35
N GLU A 442 28.71 -9.16 10.70
CA GLU A 442 28.77 -7.74 11.04
C GLU A 442 28.22 -7.49 12.45
N TYR A 443 27.11 -8.14 12.82
CA TYR A 443 26.50 -7.98 14.14
C TYR A 443 27.44 -8.47 15.24
N HIS A 444 28.00 -9.66 15.09
CA HIS A 444 28.97 -10.22 16.02
C HIS A 444 30.20 -9.33 16.14
N LYS A 445 30.76 -8.88 15.01
CA LYS A 445 31.92 -7.98 14.99
C LYS A 445 31.67 -6.67 15.73
N LYS A 446 30.46 -6.10 15.62
CA LYS A 446 30.11 -4.81 16.23
C LYS A 446 29.73 -4.92 17.70
N PHE A 447 29.04 -5.98 18.11
CA PHE A 447 28.44 -6.10 19.44
C PHE A 447 29.02 -7.22 20.32
N GLY A 448 29.89 -8.08 19.78
CA GLY A 448 30.54 -9.18 20.50
C GLY A 448 29.58 -10.30 20.95
N ARG A 449 28.43 -10.45 20.28
CA ARG A 449 27.41 -11.46 20.59
C ARG A 449 26.57 -11.79 19.35
N GLU A 450 25.90 -12.93 19.37
CA GLU A 450 24.92 -13.30 18.34
C GLU A 450 23.63 -12.48 18.46
N PRO A 451 22.93 -12.22 17.33
CA PRO A 451 21.61 -11.60 17.36
C PRO A 451 20.60 -12.55 18.02
N TYR A 452 19.55 -11.97 18.62
CA TYR A 452 18.36 -12.77 18.93
C TYR A 452 17.74 -13.22 17.62
N ILE A 453 17.23 -14.45 17.60
CA ILE A 453 16.46 -15.00 16.48
C ILE A 453 15.27 -15.76 17.02
N ASN A 454 14.13 -15.58 16.36
CA ASN A 454 12.89 -16.25 16.72
C ASN A 454 13.01 -17.77 16.55
N PRO A 455 12.12 -18.56 17.20
CA PRO A 455 12.19 -20.02 17.17
C PRO A 455 12.16 -20.65 15.77
N VAL A 456 11.40 -20.06 14.84
CA VAL A 456 11.25 -20.58 13.47
C VAL A 456 12.53 -20.37 12.65
N THR A 457 13.11 -19.16 12.69
CA THR A 457 14.40 -18.86 12.07
C THR A 457 15.50 -19.69 12.69
N ARG A 458 15.50 -19.83 14.02
CA ARG A 458 16.44 -20.68 14.75
C ARG A 458 16.36 -22.14 14.31
N PHE A 459 15.16 -22.69 14.20
CA PHE A 459 14.95 -24.05 13.69
C PHE A 459 15.56 -24.21 12.30
N ARG A 460 15.28 -23.29 11.37
CA ARG A 460 15.87 -23.30 10.02
C ARG A 460 17.39 -23.28 10.11
N TRP A 461 17.94 -22.30 10.81
CA TRP A 461 19.39 -22.09 10.92
C TRP A 461 20.15 -23.22 11.64
N PHE A 462 19.47 -24.04 12.43
CA PHE A 462 20.06 -25.22 13.08
C PHE A 462 20.19 -26.43 12.17
N VAL A 463 19.43 -26.51 11.07
CA VAL A 463 19.64 -27.54 10.05
C VAL A 463 20.88 -27.14 9.25
N LYS A 464 22.05 -27.29 9.89
CA LYS A 464 23.36 -27.00 9.32
C LYS A 464 23.59 -28.00 8.19
N TYR A 465 23.66 -27.51 6.95
CA TYR A 465 24.25 -28.25 5.84
C TYR A 465 25.70 -27.83 5.68
#